data_AF-A0A2B4R8T8-F1
#
_entry.id   AF-A0A2B4R8T8-F1
#
_cell.length_a   1.000
_cell.length_b   1.000
_cell.length_c   1.000
_cell.angle_alpha   90.00
_cell.angle_beta   90.00
_cell.angle_gamma   90.00
#
_symmetry.space_group_name_H-M   'P 1'
#
loop_
_entity.id
_entity.type
_entity.pdbx_description
1 polymer ?
#
loop_
_entity_poly.entity_id
_entity_poly.type
_entity_poly.pdbx_seq_one_letter_code
_entity_poly.pdbx_strand_id
1 'polypeptide(L)'
;MVGNDEEFPNALRQSFLQVSAGGKIKILFAWTDVLFRNKQILKESDSEEKPSGMAEVESHSSSAKVYKWSQDSEDITIKFDLPEGTKKNEITCNITADSVDLQIGTEVLLSGPLYAKVNSEESTWTVEENSEQHVLLTFHFLLENSCSSQAAQRGKIDMQVTNDDLNCQYVSFSGKFSGDGNRVSVFASIRYGKKSSGVHELAFIWIEDVTTSRFKACLVKSGKSLRGKSALIDWFAFQGSQPGVFHGQTRFNLFTTGSRCNWVNFPQAFSSVPKIHVTVQHGIPNKDQDSMNVWIANVSTNRFEVCLQESTTFSGLHDKLSVNWMAYEHYPSVWEVKESSVVKFSENDVPSERDSYALCKNVSFSSPFYTAPVVLNTVINGDSGNANSGCPAKGPLITWLEVRRCN
;
A
#
# COMPACT_ATOMS: atom_id res chain seq x y z
N MET A 1 54.43 -4.64 -10.01
CA MET A 1 53.78 -5.84 -10.56
C MET A 1 52.50 -6.04 -9.78
N VAL A 2 51.39 -5.54 -10.34
CA VAL A 2 50.21 -6.32 -10.78
C VAL A 2 49.50 -6.94 -9.58
N GLY A 3 48.29 -6.55 -9.16
CA GLY A 3 47.14 -6.00 -9.91
C GLY A 3 45.94 -6.94 -9.72
N ASN A 4 44.73 -6.35 -9.67
CA ASN A 4 43.38 -6.92 -9.54
C ASN A 4 42.89 -6.91 -8.08
N ASP A 5 42.13 -5.93 -7.57
CA ASP A 5 41.01 -5.18 -8.16
C ASP A 5 40.04 -6.12 -8.91
N GLU A 6 39.25 -6.87 -8.14
CA GLU A 6 38.04 -7.50 -8.66
C GLU A 6 36.92 -6.43 -8.70
N GLU A 7 36.77 -5.83 -9.88
CA GLU A 7 35.58 -5.06 -10.27
C GLU A 7 34.33 -5.95 -10.21
N PHE A 8 33.34 -5.55 -9.41
CA PHE A 8 32.02 -6.18 -9.39
C PHE A 8 31.07 -5.46 -10.36
N PRO A 9 30.36 -6.18 -11.27
CA PRO A 9 29.61 -5.56 -12.35
C PRO A 9 28.09 -5.35 -12.10
N ASN A 10 27.63 -4.26 -12.70
CA ASN A 10 26.33 -3.54 -12.72
C ASN A 10 24.98 -4.33 -12.73
N ALA A 11 24.01 -3.84 -11.92
CA ALA A 11 22.59 -4.21 -11.90
C ALA A 11 21.72 -3.05 -11.35
N LEU A 12 20.58 -2.81 -12.00
CA LEU A 12 19.61 -1.77 -11.63
C LEU A 12 18.31 -2.44 -11.13
N ARG A 13 17.85 -2.07 -9.94
CA ARG A 13 16.63 -2.66 -9.33
C ARG A 13 15.55 -1.62 -9.15
N GLN A 14 14.29 -1.97 -9.39
CA GLN A 14 13.16 -1.05 -9.35
C GLN A 14 12.09 -1.56 -8.39
N SER A 15 11.68 -0.71 -7.45
CA SER A 15 10.53 -0.94 -6.56
C SER A 15 9.49 0.15 -6.79
N PHE A 16 8.23 -0.21 -7.00
CA PHE A 16 7.16 0.77 -7.16
C PHE A 16 6.54 1.11 -5.81
N LEU A 17 6.30 2.39 -5.54
CA LEU A 17 5.65 2.86 -4.30
C LEU A 17 4.70 4.03 -4.59
N GLN A 18 3.66 4.15 -3.77
CA GLN A 18 2.72 5.26 -3.77
C GLN A 18 2.13 5.50 -2.35
N VAL A 19 1.97 6.77 -1.91
CA VAL A 19 1.31 7.35 -0.70
C VAL A 19 1.96 7.23 0.73
N SER A 20 1.92 8.15 1.74
CA SER A 20 1.33 9.48 2.04
C SER A 20 2.12 10.40 3.01
N ALA A 21 1.95 11.71 2.83
CA ALA A 21 1.76 12.77 3.81
C ALA A 21 2.82 13.26 4.80
N GLY A 22 3.70 14.17 4.37
CA GLY A 22 4.69 14.80 5.26
C GLY A 22 5.62 13.81 5.97
N GLY A 23 5.51 12.53 5.62
CA GLY A 23 6.18 11.40 6.22
C GLY A 23 7.16 10.80 5.22
N LYS A 24 8.25 10.26 5.75
CA LYS A 24 9.19 9.45 4.99
C LYS A 24 8.76 8.00 5.16
N ILE A 25 8.49 7.29 4.06
CA ILE A 25 8.42 5.83 4.11
C ILE A 25 9.82 5.32 3.81
N LYS A 26 10.33 4.48 4.72
CA LYS A 26 11.54 3.71 4.47
C LYS A 26 11.09 2.48 3.70
N ILE A 27 11.46 2.37 2.42
CA ILE A 27 11.34 1.12 1.67
C ILE A 27 12.56 0.30 2.02
N LEU A 28 12.33 -0.96 2.38
CA LEU A 28 13.41 -1.91 2.58
C LEU A 28 13.27 -3.05 1.58
N PHE A 29 14.41 -3.55 1.14
CA PHE A 29 14.50 -4.84 0.48
C PHE A 29 15.75 -5.57 0.95
N ALA A 30 15.71 -6.89 0.86
CA ALA A 30 16.86 -7.72 1.15
C ALA A 30 16.85 -8.95 0.26
N TRP A 31 18.04 -9.54 0.11
CA TRP A 31 18.15 -10.92 -0.34
C TRP A 31 17.78 -11.84 0.82
N THR A 32 16.86 -12.76 0.59
CA THR A 32 16.45 -13.71 1.64
C THR A 32 17.66 -14.51 2.13
N ASP A 33 18.53 -14.98 1.23
CA ASP A 33 19.73 -15.77 1.56
C ASP A 33 20.75 -15.03 2.43
N VAL A 34 20.85 -13.69 2.30
CA VAL A 34 21.76 -12.85 3.11
C VAL A 34 21.22 -12.68 4.53
N LEU A 35 19.90 -12.51 4.67
CA LEU A 35 19.25 -12.42 5.97
C LEU A 35 19.36 -13.72 6.76
N PHE A 36 19.23 -14.87 6.10
CA PHE A 36 19.34 -16.18 6.76
C PHE A 36 20.76 -16.48 7.26
N ARG A 37 21.81 -16.12 6.50
CA ARG A 37 23.21 -16.36 6.90
C ARG A 37 23.67 -15.51 8.09
N ASN A 38 23.33 -14.22 8.09
CA ASN A 38 23.81 -13.30 9.13
C ASN A 38 23.08 -13.50 10.48
N LYS A 39 21.87 -14.08 10.48
CA LYS A 39 21.17 -14.49 11.72
C LYS A 39 21.86 -15.63 12.48
N GLN A 40 22.74 -16.43 11.84
CA GLN A 40 23.48 -17.49 12.55
C GLN A 40 24.66 -16.95 13.39
N ILE A 41 25.12 -15.71 13.16
CA ILE A 41 26.35 -15.16 13.73
C ILE A 41 26.09 -14.30 14.99
N LEU A 42 24.88 -13.74 15.17
CA LEU A 42 24.52 -12.87 16.31
C LEU A 42 24.00 -13.65 17.54
N LYS A 43 24.71 -14.70 17.95
CA LYS A 43 24.51 -15.35 19.25
C LYS A 43 25.56 -14.82 20.23
N GLU A 44 25.26 -13.76 20.96
CA GLU A 44 25.60 -13.58 22.39
C GLU A 44 25.38 -12.14 22.88
N SER A 45 24.87 -12.05 24.11
CA SER A 45 24.70 -10.88 24.99
C SER A 45 23.49 -9.96 24.75
N ASP A 46 22.44 -10.21 25.54
CA ASP A 46 21.39 -9.25 25.90
C ASP A 46 21.59 -8.86 27.39
N SER A 47 21.52 -7.57 27.70
CA SER A 47 21.16 -7.07 29.04
C SER A 47 20.53 -5.68 28.93
N GLU A 48 19.27 -5.55 29.36
CA GLU A 48 18.46 -4.33 29.38
C GLU A 48 18.74 -3.46 30.63
N GLU A 49 18.62 -2.13 30.48
CA GLU A 49 18.28 -1.20 31.57
C GLU A 49 17.26 -0.13 31.10
N LYS A 50 16.29 0.18 31.96
CA LYS A 50 15.25 1.23 31.83
C LYS A 50 15.75 2.56 32.42
N PRO A 51 15.20 3.73 32.00
CA PRO A 51 14.31 4.44 32.95
C PRO A 51 13.14 5.24 32.33
N SER A 52 12.24 5.67 33.22
CA SER A 52 11.04 6.50 33.04
C SER A 52 11.30 8.00 33.30
N GLY A 53 10.47 8.90 32.77
CA GLY A 53 10.32 10.28 33.27
C GLY A 53 9.56 11.22 32.33
N MET A 54 8.58 11.96 32.86
CA MET A 54 7.58 12.82 32.21
C MET A 54 8.09 14.24 31.83
N ALA A 55 7.42 14.91 30.89
CA ALA A 55 6.71 16.21 31.04
C ALA A 55 6.60 17.04 29.73
N GLU A 56 5.54 17.85 29.68
CA GLU A 56 4.97 18.64 28.58
C GLU A 56 5.77 19.90 28.18
N VAL A 57 5.41 20.53 27.03
CA VAL A 57 4.89 21.92 26.91
C VAL A 57 4.57 22.28 25.44
N GLU A 58 3.44 22.98 25.29
CA GLU A 58 2.81 23.70 24.16
C GLU A 58 3.76 24.68 23.39
N SER A 59 3.45 25.37 22.29
CA SER A 59 2.34 25.65 21.35
C SER A 59 3.01 26.31 20.11
N HIS A 60 2.27 26.59 19.02
CA HIS A 60 2.16 27.93 18.41
C HIS A 60 1.11 27.91 17.28
N SER A 61 0.36 29.00 17.20
CA SER A 61 -0.92 29.18 16.52
C SER A 61 -0.80 29.66 15.06
N SER A 62 -1.84 29.37 14.27
CA SER A 62 -2.21 30.18 13.09
C SER A 62 -3.73 30.15 12.90
N SER A 63 -4.32 31.32 12.65
CA SER A 63 -5.74 31.70 12.68
C SER A 63 -6.78 30.59 12.41
N ALA A 64 -7.64 30.35 13.39
CA ALA A 64 -8.73 29.38 13.33
C ALA A 64 -9.82 29.83 12.36
N LYS A 65 -10.10 29.00 11.35
CA LYS A 65 -11.36 29.11 10.58
C LYS A 65 -12.49 28.52 11.43
N VAL A 66 -13.53 29.31 11.67
CA VAL A 66 -14.63 29.01 12.60
C VAL A 66 -15.73 28.25 11.85
N TYR A 67 -15.55 26.94 11.67
CA TYR A 67 -16.62 26.03 11.25
C TYR A 67 -16.31 24.61 11.73
N LYS A 68 -17.35 23.83 12.00
CA LYS A 68 -17.26 22.40 12.32
C LYS A 68 -17.70 21.61 11.10
N TRP A 69 -17.07 20.48 10.82
CA TRP A 69 -17.50 19.62 9.72
C TRP A 69 -17.40 18.14 10.09
N SER A 70 -18.23 17.33 9.45
CA SER A 70 -18.24 15.88 9.53
C SER A 70 -18.57 15.28 8.16
N GLN A 71 -18.25 14.02 7.96
CA GLN A 71 -18.53 13.30 6.72
C GLN A 71 -18.89 11.85 7.03
N ASP A 72 -19.84 11.30 6.29
CA ASP A 72 -20.10 9.86 6.22
C ASP A 72 -19.90 9.30 4.79
N SER A 73 -20.44 8.12 4.49
CA SER A 73 -20.30 7.49 3.16
C SER A 73 -21.11 8.17 2.05
N GLU A 74 -22.12 8.97 2.40
CA GLU A 74 -23.08 9.57 1.48
C GLU A 74 -23.00 11.10 1.49
N ASP A 75 -22.76 11.73 2.65
CA ASP A 75 -22.79 13.18 2.77
C ASP A 75 -21.59 13.80 3.53
N ILE A 76 -21.38 15.10 3.26
CA ILE A 76 -20.50 15.97 4.06
C ILE A 76 -21.39 17.02 4.72
N THR A 77 -21.29 17.12 6.05
CA THR A 77 -21.98 18.13 6.83
C THR A 77 -21.02 19.24 7.25
N ILE A 78 -21.30 20.51 6.92
CA ILE A 78 -20.53 21.67 7.41
C ILE A 78 -21.45 22.58 8.23
N LYS A 79 -20.98 22.99 9.42
CA LYS A 79 -21.72 23.79 10.40
C LYS A 79 -20.98 25.09 10.72
N PHE A 80 -21.68 26.21 10.58
CA PHE A 80 -21.20 27.55 10.95
C PHE A 80 -22.01 28.10 12.12
N ASP A 81 -21.31 28.66 13.11
CA ASP A 81 -21.91 29.42 14.21
C ASP A 81 -22.00 30.89 13.77
N LEU A 82 -23.21 31.39 13.51
CA LEU A 82 -23.45 32.73 12.95
C LEU A 82 -23.98 33.71 14.03
N PRO A 83 -23.81 35.03 13.83
CA PRO A 83 -24.35 36.06 14.73
C PRO A 83 -25.89 36.04 14.84
N GLU A 84 -26.40 36.42 16.01
CA GLU A 84 -27.84 36.55 16.28
C GLU A 84 -28.52 37.51 15.27
N GLY A 85 -29.66 37.10 14.71
CA GLY A 85 -30.44 37.90 13.77
C GLY A 85 -30.04 37.78 12.30
N THR A 86 -29.08 36.91 11.96
CA THR A 86 -28.73 36.61 10.56
C THR A 86 -29.94 36.09 9.80
N LYS A 87 -30.34 36.76 8.71
CA LYS A 87 -31.53 36.38 7.94
C LYS A 87 -31.18 35.49 6.77
N LYS A 88 -32.09 34.58 6.43
CA LYS A 88 -31.93 33.63 5.31
C LYS A 88 -31.60 34.30 3.96
N ASN A 89 -32.14 35.50 3.72
CA ASN A 89 -31.93 36.25 2.47
C ASN A 89 -30.55 36.93 2.36
N GLU A 90 -29.79 36.99 3.45
CA GLU A 90 -28.43 37.53 3.46
C GLU A 90 -27.39 36.46 3.11
N ILE A 91 -27.80 35.19 3.08
CA ILE A 91 -26.95 34.04 2.79
C ILE A 91 -26.99 33.75 1.29
N THR A 92 -25.84 33.84 0.64
CA THR A 92 -25.63 33.39 -0.74
C THR A 92 -24.76 32.15 -0.72
N CYS A 93 -25.29 31.03 -1.19
CA CYS A 93 -24.52 29.81 -1.37
C CYS A 93 -24.64 29.34 -2.82
N ASN A 94 -23.48 29.20 -3.46
CA ASN A 94 -23.34 28.61 -4.78
C ASN A 94 -22.52 27.33 -4.65
N ILE A 95 -23.12 26.21 -5.01
CA ILE A 95 -22.47 24.89 -4.98
C ILE A 95 -22.41 24.40 -6.43
N THR A 96 -21.21 24.15 -6.91
CA THR A 96 -20.99 23.42 -8.16
C THR A 96 -20.54 22.00 -7.85
N ALA A 97 -20.40 21.17 -8.87
CA ALA A 97 -19.86 19.82 -8.70
C ALA A 97 -18.45 19.82 -8.08
N ASP A 98 -17.67 20.89 -8.26
CA ASP A 98 -16.24 20.95 -7.96
C ASP A 98 -15.81 22.16 -7.10
N SER A 99 -16.72 23.04 -6.71
CA SER A 99 -16.42 24.21 -5.87
C SER A 99 -17.62 24.64 -5.04
N VAL A 100 -17.33 25.36 -3.95
CA VAL A 100 -18.35 26.00 -3.12
C VAL A 100 -17.96 27.46 -2.89
N ASP A 101 -18.96 28.33 -2.98
CA ASP A 101 -18.87 29.74 -2.60
C ASP A 101 -20.02 30.09 -1.65
N LEU A 102 -19.67 30.40 -0.41
CA LEU A 102 -20.57 30.74 0.67
C LEU A 102 -20.26 32.14 1.21
N GLN A 103 -21.28 32.98 1.18
CA GLN A 103 -21.20 34.38 1.60
C GLN A 103 -22.40 34.77 2.46
N ILE A 104 -22.16 35.66 3.42
CA ILE A 104 -23.21 36.33 4.18
C ILE A 104 -23.04 37.83 4.00
N GLY A 105 -24.01 38.48 3.35
CA GLY A 105 -23.89 39.88 2.95
C GLY A 105 -22.66 40.09 2.06
N THR A 106 -21.62 40.72 2.60
CA THR A 106 -20.33 40.95 1.92
C THR A 106 -19.18 40.09 2.45
N GLU A 107 -19.42 39.28 3.49
CA GLU A 107 -18.40 38.44 4.11
C GLU A 107 -18.35 37.05 3.46
N VAL A 108 -17.16 36.63 3.05
CA VAL A 108 -16.94 35.29 2.49
C VAL A 108 -16.59 34.33 3.62
N LEU A 109 -17.47 33.37 3.89
CA LEU A 109 -17.26 32.36 4.93
C LEU A 109 -16.46 31.17 4.43
N LEU A 110 -16.74 30.72 3.20
CA LEU A 110 -16.05 29.60 2.57
C LEU A 110 -16.08 29.80 1.04
N SER A 111 -14.93 29.80 0.40
CA SER A 111 -14.84 29.85 -1.06
C SER A 111 -13.66 29.00 -1.51
N GLY A 112 -13.86 28.14 -2.51
CA GLY A 112 -12.79 27.37 -3.12
C GLY A 112 -13.22 26.01 -3.70
N PRO A 113 -12.25 25.28 -4.29
CA PRO A 113 -12.50 23.98 -4.88
C PRO A 113 -12.82 22.92 -3.81
N LEU A 114 -13.74 22.03 -4.14
CA LEU A 114 -14.09 20.85 -3.36
C LEU A 114 -13.07 19.73 -3.61
N TYR A 115 -12.83 18.92 -2.57
CA TYR A 115 -11.89 17.81 -2.65
C TYR A 115 -12.36 16.67 -3.58
N ALA A 116 -13.67 16.45 -3.64
CA ALA A 116 -14.33 15.45 -4.47
C ALA A 116 -15.62 16.03 -5.04
N LYS A 117 -16.16 15.37 -6.06
CA LYS A 117 -17.39 15.85 -6.69
C LYS A 117 -18.61 15.67 -5.79
N VAL A 118 -19.46 16.69 -5.76
CA VAL A 118 -20.73 16.69 -5.05
C VAL A 118 -21.88 16.83 -6.03
N ASN A 119 -23.01 16.22 -5.75
CA ASN A 119 -24.24 16.46 -6.49
C ASN A 119 -24.77 17.83 -6.08
N SER A 120 -24.51 18.86 -6.89
CA SER A 120 -24.92 20.24 -6.59
C SER A 120 -26.44 20.40 -6.51
N GLU A 121 -27.20 19.59 -7.25
CA GLU A 121 -28.68 19.67 -7.31
C GLU A 121 -29.34 19.06 -6.07
N GLU A 122 -28.70 18.07 -5.44
CA GLU A 122 -29.21 17.42 -4.24
C GLU A 122 -28.57 17.93 -2.94
N SER A 123 -27.49 18.71 -3.05
CA SER A 123 -26.88 19.36 -1.89
C SER A 123 -27.82 20.41 -1.30
N THR A 124 -28.01 20.40 0.01
CA THR A 124 -28.97 21.27 0.70
C THR A 124 -28.30 22.08 1.80
N TRP A 125 -28.99 23.13 2.25
CA TRP A 125 -28.59 23.90 3.42
C TRP A 125 -29.78 24.34 4.26
N THR A 126 -29.57 24.41 5.56
CA THR A 126 -30.59 24.79 6.55
C THR A 126 -30.04 25.83 7.51
N VAL A 127 -30.94 26.66 8.03
CA VAL A 127 -30.65 27.66 9.06
C VAL A 127 -31.54 27.34 10.25
N GLU A 128 -30.93 27.04 11.39
CA GLU A 128 -31.60 26.69 12.64
C GLU A 128 -31.29 27.75 13.71
N GLU A 129 -32.33 28.23 14.40
CA GLU A 129 -32.16 29.10 15.57
C GLU A 129 -31.82 28.22 16.78
N ASN A 130 -30.60 28.34 17.31
CA ASN A 130 -30.21 27.61 18.51
C ASN A 130 -30.54 28.44 19.76
N SER A 131 -30.80 27.79 20.90
CA SER A 131 -31.20 28.41 22.16
C SER A 131 -30.11 29.29 22.82
N GLU A 132 -28.94 29.41 22.19
CA GLU A 132 -27.77 30.14 22.67
C GLU A 132 -27.38 31.24 21.67
N GLN A 133 -28.13 32.35 21.53
CA GLN A 133 -27.74 33.58 20.79
C GLN A 133 -27.00 33.43 19.43
N HIS A 134 -27.12 32.29 18.77
CA HIS A 134 -26.34 31.89 17.60
C HIS A 134 -27.25 31.17 16.62
N VAL A 135 -27.03 31.44 15.34
CA VAL A 135 -27.72 30.80 14.24
C VAL A 135 -26.83 29.71 13.67
N LEU A 136 -27.33 28.47 13.59
CA LEU A 136 -26.59 27.34 13.04
C LEU A 136 -26.91 27.18 11.56
N LEU A 137 -25.92 27.39 10.69
CA LEU A 137 -26.04 27.10 9.27
C LEU A 137 -25.41 25.73 8.99
N THR A 138 -26.24 24.78 8.52
CA THR A 138 -25.81 23.41 8.19
C THR A 138 -25.89 23.19 6.68
N PHE A 139 -24.79 22.79 6.07
CA PHE A 139 -24.73 22.32 4.68
C PHE A 139 -24.65 20.80 4.64
N HIS A 140 -25.45 20.17 3.80
CA HIS A 140 -25.32 18.76 3.42
C HIS A 140 -24.90 18.69 1.97
N PHE A 141 -23.65 18.30 1.71
CA PHE A 141 -23.18 17.99 0.37
C PHE A 141 -23.39 16.50 0.12
N LEU A 142 -24.28 16.16 -0.81
CA LEU A 142 -24.40 14.78 -1.25
C LEU A 142 -23.27 14.48 -2.22
N LEU A 143 -22.49 13.44 -1.93
CA LEU A 143 -21.46 12.98 -2.84
C LEU A 143 -22.14 12.53 -4.14
N GLU A 144 -21.56 12.86 -5.30
CA GLU A 144 -22.07 12.30 -6.56
C GLU A 144 -22.03 10.76 -6.45
N ASN A 145 -23.21 10.14 -6.39
CA ASN A 145 -23.35 8.71 -6.57
C ASN A 145 -23.02 8.39 -8.02
N SER A 146 -21.73 8.17 -8.28
CA SER A 146 -21.34 7.39 -9.44
C SER A 146 -22.07 6.06 -9.28
N CYS A 147 -22.99 5.74 -10.20
CA CYS A 147 -23.41 4.37 -10.40
C CYS A 147 -22.17 3.62 -10.90
N SER A 148 -21.29 3.29 -9.96
CA SER A 148 -20.04 2.62 -10.15
C SER A 148 -20.38 1.16 -10.26
N SER A 149 -20.22 0.60 -11.46
CA SER A 149 -19.69 -0.76 -11.51
C SER A 149 -18.44 -0.74 -10.64
N GLN A 150 -18.51 -1.24 -9.40
CA GLN A 150 -17.51 -1.04 -8.33
C GLN A 150 -16.10 -1.33 -8.87
N ALA A 151 -15.42 -0.29 -9.35
CA ALA A 151 -14.35 -0.45 -10.33
C ALA A 151 -13.08 -1.01 -9.68
N ALA A 152 -12.84 -0.63 -8.43
CA ALA A 152 -11.85 -1.22 -7.54
C ALA A 152 -12.17 -0.88 -6.08
N GLN A 153 -11.70 -1.70 -5.14
CA GLN A 153 -11.79 -1.49 -3.71
C GLN A 153 -10.42 -1.65 -3.06
N ARG A 154 -10.21 -1.01 -1.91
CA ARG A 154 -8.92 -0.99 -1.21
C ARG A 154 -9.10 -0.89 0.28
N GLY A 155 -8.13 -1.39 1.05
CA GLY A 155 -8.19 -1.32 2.50
C GLY A 155 -6.91 -1.73 3.19
N LYS A 156 -7.01 -1.87 4.51
CA LYS A 156 -5.91 -2.26 5.40
C LYS A 156 -6.37 -3.37 6.33
N ILE A 157 -5.44 -4.22 6.73
CA ILE A 157 -5.64 -5.32 7.68
C ILE A 157 -4.60 -5.14 8.78
N ASP A 158 -5.04 -5.18 10.04
CA ASP A 158 -4.14 -5.26 11.19
C ASP A 158 -4.01 -6.71 11.63
N MET A 159 -2.91 -7.34 11.22
CA MET A 159 -2.64 -8.73 11.55
C MET A 159 -2.05 -8.82 12.95
N GLN A 160 -2.85 -9.33 13.88
CA GLN A 160 -2.42 -9.65 15.24
C GLN A 160 -1.55 -10.91 15.20
N VAL A 161 -0.23 -10.71 15.29
CA VAL A 161 0.73 -11.81 15.13
C VAL A 161 0.90 -12.53 16.45
N THR A 162 0.49 -13.80 16.50
CA THR A 162 0.71 -14.72 17.62
C THR A 162 2.05 -15.46 17.48
N ASN A 163 2.48 -16.13 18.56
CA ASN A 163 3.83 -16.69 18.73
C ASN A 163 4.07 -17.99 17.93
N ASP A 164 4.09 -17.91 16.59
CA ASP A 164 4.58 -18.92 15.62
C ASP A 164 3.52 -19.60 14.73
N ASP A 165 2.29 -19.10 14.70
CA ASP A 165 1.23 -19.66 13.86
C ASP A 165 0.98 -18.88 12.57
N LEU A 166 0.51 -19.59 11.55
CA LEU A 166 -0.19 -19.03 10.40
C LEU A 166 -1.28 -18.07 10.86
N ASN A 167 -1.13 -16.78 10.57
CA ASN A 167 -2.12 -15.76 10.91
C ASN A 167 -2.98 -15.48 9.69
N CYS A 168 -4.28 -15.78 9.75
CA CYS A 168 -5.19 -15.49 8.66
C CYS A 168 -6.43 -14.73 9.11
N GLN A 169 -6.90 -13.81 8.28
CA GLN A 169 -8.10 -13.03 8.52
C GLN A 169 -8.95 -12.93 7.25
N TYR A 170 -10.26 -13.12 7.38
CA TYR A 170 -11.21 -12.80 6.33
C TYR A 170 -11.44 -11.30 6.25
N VAL A 171 -11.46 -10.78 5.03
CA VAL A 171 -11.71 -9.38 4.71
C VAL A 171 -12.92 -9.31 3.79
N SER A 172 -13.95 -8.62 4.25
CA SER A 172 -15.13 -8.32 3.44
C SER A 172 -14.89 -7.08 2.58
N PHE A 173 -15.33 -7.14 1.34
CA PHE A 173 -15.44 -5.97 0.47
C PHE A 173 -16.57 -5.06 0.98
N SER A 174 -16.42 -3.73 0.84
CA SER A 174 -17.45 -2.77 1.26
C SER A 174 -18.72 -2.92 0.43
N GLY A 175 -18.56 -3.22 -0.85
CA GLY A 175 -19.62 -3.66 -1.75
C GLY A 175 -19.31 -5.02 -2.35
N LYS A 176 -20.33 -5.81 -2.66
CA LYS A 176 -20.16 -7.08 -3.37
C LYS A 176 -19.85 -6.80 -4.84
N PHE A 177 -18.74 -7.34 -5.34
CA PHE A 177 -18.41 -7.37 -6.76
C PHE A 177 -19.47 -8.15 -7.57
N SER A 178 -19.59 -7.85 -8.87
CA SER A 178 -20.57 -8.49 -9.76
C SER A 178 -20.44 -10.01 -9.76
N GLY A 179 -21.57 -10.73 -9.80
CA GLY A 179 -21.58 -12.18 -9.94
C GLY A 179 -21.46 -12.66 -11.40
N ASP A 180 -20.92 -11.83 -12.29
CA ASP A 180 -20.96 -11.97 -13.75
C ASP A 180 -20.03 -13.07 -14.33
N GLY A 181 -19.31 -13.78 -13.45
CA GLY A 181 -18.36 -14.82 -13.82
C GLY A 181 -16.92 -14.34 -13.96
N ASN A 182 -16.66 -13.03 -13.93
CA ASN A 182 -15.30 -12.50 -13.87
C ASN A 182 -14.68 -12.76 -12.50
N ARG A 183 -13.38 -13.08 -12.47
CA ARG A 183 -12.67 -13.27 -11.19
C ARG A 183 -12.31 -11.94 -10.56
N VAL A 184 -12.45 -11.86 -9.24
CA VAL A 184 -11.88 -10.76 -8.44
C VAL A 184 -10.38 -11.00 -8.32
N SER A 185 -9.59 -10.02 -8.71
CA SER A 185 -8.13 -10.02 -8.54
C SER A 185 -7.80 -9.22 -7.29
N VAL A 186 -7.06 -9.82 -6.35
CA VAL A 186 -6.62 -9.16 -5.12
C VAL A 186 -5.09 -9.09 -5.09
N PHE A 187 -4.58 -7.93 -4.71
CA PHE A 187 -3.17 -7.62 -4.56
C PHE A 187 -2.92 -7.15 -3.14
N ALA A 188 -1.83 -7.61 -2.53
CA ALA A 188 -1.51 -7.32 -1.14
C ALA A 188 -0.02 -7.02 -0.96
N SER A 189 0.27 -6.12 -0.03
CA SER A 189 1.61 -5.67 0.34
C SER A 189 1.72 -5.56 1.85
N ILE A 190 2.92 -5.82 2.37
CA ILE A 190 3.18 -5.76 3.81
C ILE A 190 3.80 -4.43 4.23
N ARG A 191 3.29 -3.89 5.34
CA ARG A 191 3.76 -2.70 6.01
C ARG A 191 3.93 -2.96 7.50
N TYR A 192 5.02 -2.45 8.08
CA TYR A 192 5.24 -2.47 9.52
C TYR A 192 5.01 -1.11 10.20
N GLY A 193 4.46 -1.16 11.41
CA GLY A 193 4.18 -0.01 12.27
C GLY A 193 5.38 0.44 13.13
N LYS A 194 5.27 1.62 13.74
CA LYS A 194 6.36 2.43 14.36
C LYS A 194 6.99 1.89 15.67
N LYS A 195 7.15 0.57 15.85
CA LYS A 195 7.57 -0.01 17.15
C LYS A 195 8.76 -0.98 17.14
N SER A 196 9.76 -0.81 16.27
CA SER A 196 11.08 -1.37 16.63
C SER A 196 12.28 -0.57 16.16
N SER A 197 13.25 -0.49 17.06
CA SER A 197 14.63 -0.02 16.89
C SER A 197 15.49 -0.94 16.02
N GLY A 198 14.88 -1.70 15.10
CA GLY A 198 15.57 -2.66 14.23
C GLY A 198 14.68 -3.08 13.06
N VAL A 199 15.30 -3.56 11.98
CA VAL A 199 14.61 -4.05 10.79
C VAL A 199 13.75 -5.26 11.13
N HIS A 200 12.51 -5.24 10.63
CA HIS A 200 11.52 -6.27 10.89
C HIS A 200 11.93 -7.63 10.32
N GLU A 201 11.48 -8.70 10.96
CA GLU A 201 11.68 -10.06 10.47
C GLU A 201 10.95 -10.29 9.14
N LEU A 202 11.46 -11.24 8.35
CA LEU A 202 10.82 -11.60 7.09
C LEU A 202 9.41 -12.10 7.35
N ALA A 203 8.47 -11.61 6.57
CA ALA A 203 7.10 -12.09 6.61
C ALA A 203 6.60 -12.31 5.19
N PHE A 204 5.88 -13.41 5.03
CA PHE A 204 5.38 -13.90 3.76
C PHE A 204 3.87 -13.79 3.81
N ILE A 205 3.31 -13.16 2.79
CA ILE A 205 1.87 -12.90 2.70
C ILE A 205 1.30 -13.54 1.44
N TRP A 206 0.07 -14.00 1.55
CA TRP A 206 -0.69 -14.53 0.44
C TRP A 206 -2.19 -14.34 0.67
N ILE A 207 -2.95 -14.56 -0.40
CA ILE A 207 -4.41 -14.56 -0.34
C ILE A 207 -4.97 -15.97 -0.59
N GLU A 208 -6.15 -16.23 -0.04
CA GLU A 208 -6.90 -17.47 -0.21
C GLU A 208 -8.40 -17.14 -0.33
N ASP A 209 -9.20 -18.13 -0.75
CA ASP A 209 -10.68 -18.10 -0.72
C ASP A 209 -11.29 -16.79 -1.25
N VAL A 210 -10.85 -16.36 -2.43
CA VAL A 210 -11.32 -15.12 -3.07
C VAL A 210 -12.71 -15.36 -3.67
N THR A 211 -13.68 -14.59 -3.22
CA THR A 211 -15.07 -14.59 -3.71
C THR A 211 -15.46 -13.18 -4.17
N THR A 212 -16.72 -12.96 -4.57
CA THR A 212 -17.22 -11.63 -4.92
C THR A 212 -17.53 -10.75 -3.70
N SER A 213 -17.60 -11.31 -2.49
CA SER A 213 -17.93 -10.56 -1.27
C SER A 213 -16.77 -10.44 -0.27
N ARG A 214 -15.80 -11.35 -0.34
CA ARG A 214 -14.67 -11.39 0.59
C ARG A 214 -13.48 -12.15 0.03
N PHE A 215 -12.35 -11.99 0.68
CA PHE A 215 -11.17 -12.84 0.52
C PHE A 215 -10.56 -13.13 1.89
N LYS A 216 -9.58 -14.03 1.94
CA LYS A 216 -8.80 -14.33 3.14
C LYS A 216 -7.35 -13.92 2.91
N ALA A 217 -6.80 -13.12 3.81
CA ALA A 217 -5.38 -12.76 3.80
C ALA A 217 -4.67 -13.58 4.88
N CYS A 218 -3.48 -14.08 4.56
CA CYS A 218 -2.67 -14.88 5.46
C CYS A 218 -1.24 -14.35 5.52
N LEU A 219 -0.58 -14.59 6.66
CA LEU A 219 0.76 -14.13 6.97
C LEU A 219 1.49 -15.12 7.87
N VAL A 220 2.73 -15.45 7.49
CA VAL A 220 3.70 -16.16 8.34
C VAL A 220 4.94 -15.30 8.49
N LYS A 221 5.48 -15.21 9.71
CA LYS A 221 6.78 -14.56 9.99
C LYS A 221 7.89 -15.60 10.14
N SER A 222 9.10 -15.25 9.72
CA SER A 222 10.30 -16.08 9.87
C SER A 222 11.20 -15.53 10.98
N GLY A 223 11.19 -16.19 12.14
CA GLY A 223 11.98 -15.82 13.32
C GLY A 223 11.30 -16.16 14.64
N LYS A 224 12.02 -16.02 15.76
CA LYS A 224 11.49 -16.33 17.11
C LYS A 224 10.70 -15.14 17.67
N SER A 225 9.53 -15.46 18.23
CA SER A 225 8.68 -14.66 19.12
C SER A 225 9.27 -13.34 19.64
N LEU A 226 8.74 -12.23 19.13
CA LEU A 226 8.69 -10.96 19.85
C LEU A 226 7.22 -10.56 19.95
N ARG A 227 6.61 -10.91 21.10
CA ARG A 227 5.28 -10.46 21.52
C ARG A 227 5.08 -8.98 21.18
N GLY A 228 3.95 -8.66 20.53
CA GLY A 228 3.45 -7.29 20.42
C GLY A 228 3.86 -6.48 19.17
N LYS A 229 4.39 -7.11 18.11
CA LYS A 229 4.61 -6.44 16.82
C LYS A 229 3.50 -6.77 15.82
N SER A 230 2.57 -5.84 15.59
CA SER A 230 1.57 -5.94 14.52
C SER A 230 2.21 -5.79 13.14
N ALA A 231 1.70 -6.58 12.19
CA ALA A 231 1.99 -6.41 10.76
C ALA A 231 0.72 -5.87 10.09
N LEU A 232 0.87 -4.81 9.30
CA LEU A 232 -0.23 -4.26 8.53
C LEU A 232 -0.16 -4.80 7.11
N ILE A 233 -1.28 -5.22 6.55
CA ILE A 233 -1.39 -5.59 5.13
C ILE A 233 -2.25 -4.55 4.45
N ASP A 234 -1.71 -3.91 3.42
CA ASP A 234 -2.48 -3.10 2.50
C ASP A 234 -2.98 -3.99 1.38
N TRP A 235 -4.23 -3.79 0.96
CA TRP A 235 -4.82 -4.56 -0.13
C TRP A 235 -5.57 -3.70 -1.13
N PHE A 236 -5.60 -4.20 -2.36
CA PHE A 236 -6.31 -3.61 -3.49
C PHE A 236 -6.97 -4.73 -4.29
N ALA A 237 -8.23 -4.54 -4.66
CA ALA A 237 -9.01 -5.54 -5.38
C ALA A 237 -9.84 -4.90 -6.49
N PHE A 238 -9.97 -5.59 -7.61
CA PHE A 238 -10.89 -5.21 -8.68
C PHE A 238 -11.41 -6.44 -9.39
N GLN A 239 -12.46 -6.25 -10.20
CA GLN A 239 -13.05 -7.31 -11.00
C GLN A 239 -13.14 -6.88 -12.46
N GLY A 240 -12.93 -7.86 -13.35
CA GLY A 240 -13.10 -7.67 -14.79
C GLY A 240 -12.04 -6.77 -15.41
N SER A 241 -12.28 -6.40 -16.66
CA SER A 241 -11.36 -5.61 -17.47
C SER A 241 -11.22 -4.19 -16.92
N GLN A 242 -9.99 -3.69 -16.86
CA GLN A 242 -9.66 -2.35 -16.39
C GLN A 242 -8.98 -1.58 -17.55
N PRO A 243 -9.40 -0.34 -17.87
CA PRO A 243 -8.85 0.39 -19.01
C PRO A 243 -7.33 0.57 -18.92
N GLY A 244 -6.59 0.10 -19.93
CA GLY A 244 -5.12 0.23 -19.99
C GLY A 244 -4.34 -0.68 -19.02
N VAL A 245 -5.00 -1.67 -18.43
CA VAL A 245 -4.38 -2.62 -17.49
C VAL A 245 -4.53 -4.03 -18.04
N PHE A 246 -3.41 -4.75 -18.12
CA PHE A 246 -3.42 -6.19 -18.32
C PHE A 246 -3.30 -6.88 -16.97
N HIS A 247 -4.11 -7.90 -16.73
CA HIS A 247 -4.07 -8.66 -15.49
C HIS A 247 -4.38 -10.13 -15.75
N GLY A 248 -3.97 -10.99 -14.82
CA GLY A 248 -4.20 -12.42 -14.93
C GLY A 248 -3.68 -13.19 -13.72
N GLN A 249 -3.70 -14.51 -13.86
CA GLN A 249 -3.20 -15.44 -12.86
C GLN A 249 -2.27 -16.45 -13.53
N THR A 250 -1.05 -16.56 -13.00
CA THR A 250 -0.05 -17.53 -13.45
C THR A 250 0.01 -18.68 -12.47
N ARG A 251 -0.24 -19.90 -12.93
CA ARG A 251 -0.18 -21.10 -12.09
C ARG A 251 1.22 -21.69 -12.06
N PHE A 252 1.60 -22.23 -10.92
CA PHE A 252 2.85 -22.96 -10.74
C PHE A 252 2.56 -24.46 -10.63
N ASN A 253 3.33 -25.24 -11.37
CA ASN A 253 3.29 -26.71 -11.30
C ASN A 253 3.86 -27.19 -9.97
N LEU A 254 3.53 -28.42 -9.60
CA LEU A 254 4.06 -29.12 -8.42
C LEU A 254 5.59 -28.96 -8.27
N PHE A 255 6.07 -28.55 -7.10
CA PHE A 255 7.50 -28.49 -6.77
C PHE A 255 7.77 -28.74 -5.29
N THR A 256 9.01 -29.13 -4.97
CA THR A 256 9.41 -29.52 -3.60
C THR A 256 10.42 -28.58 -2.96
N THR A 257 11.33 -27.99 -3.74
CA THR A 257 12.35 -27.09 -3.19
C THR A 257 12.88 -26.14 -4.25
N GLY A 258 13.47 -25.05 -3.77
CA GLY A 258 14.17 -24.06 -4.57
C GLY A 258 13.23 -23.05 -5.21
N SER A 259 13.81 -22.25 -6.10
CA SER A 259 13.05 -21.24 -6.83
C SER A 259 12.36 -21.83 -8.06
N ARG A 260 11.16 -21.36 -8.35
CA ARG A 260 10.41 -21.65 -9.57
C ARG A 260 10.03 -20.35 -10.24
N CYS A 261 10.28 -20.22 -11.54
CA CYS A 261 9.99 -19.02 -12.30
C CYS A 261 9.19 -19.37 -13.54
N ASN A 262 8.18 -18.54 -13.83
CA ASN A 262 7.35 -18.67 -15.02
C ASN A 262 7.34 -17.36 -15.81
N TRP A 263 7.44 -17.48 -17.12
CA TRP A 263 7.24 -16.35 -18.03
C TRP A 263 5.76 -16.03 -18.16
N VAL A 264 5.45 -14.73 -18.15
CA VAL A 264 4.13 -14.17 -18.39
C VAL A 264 4.22 -13.24 -19.58
N ASN A 265 3.52 -13.58 -20.65
CA ASN A 265 3.43 -12.75 -21.84
C ASN A 265 2.21 -11.84 -21.73
N PHE A 266 2.39 -10.56 -22.05
CA PHE A 266 1.28 -9.63 -22.14
C PHE A 266 0.47 -9.91 -23.41
N PRO A 267 -0.87 -9.70 -23.41
CA PRO A 267 -1.69 -9.82 -24.61
C PRO A 267 -1.22 -8.92 -25.76
N GLN A 268 -0.67 -7.76 -25.40
CA GLN A 268 -0.05 -6.80 -26.31
C GLN A 268 1.21 -6.22 -25.66
N ALA A 269 2.20 -5.86 -26.48
CA ALA A 269 3.38 -5.15 -25.99
C ALA A 269 3.01 -3.71 -25.59
N PHE A 270 3.51 -3.26 -24.44
CA PHE A 270 3.43 -1.87 -23.99
C PHE A 270 4.41 -0.98 -24.77
N SER A 271 4.20 0.34 -24.73
CA SER A 271 5.10 1.31 -25.38
C SER A 271 6.42 1.47 -24.59
N SER A 272 6.36 1.23 -23.29
CA SER A 272 7.41 1.34 -22.30
C SER A 272 7.30 0.18 -21.31
N VAL A 273 8.36 -0.05 -20.51
CA VAL A 273 8.33 -1.10 -19.49
C VAL A 273 7.22 -0.79 -18.49
N PRO A 274 6.20 -1.66 -18.34
CA PRO A 274 5.05 -1.37 -17.48
C PRO A 274 5.42 -1.48 -16.01
N LYS A 275 4.61 -0.83 -15.16
CA LYS A 275 4.56 -1.08 -13.73
C LYS A 275 3.81 -2.38 -13.52
N ILE A 276 4.38 -3.29 -12.74
CA ILE A 276 3.81 -4.62 -12.50
C ILE A 276 3.60 -4.78 -11.01
N HIS A 277 2.52 -5.44 -10.61
CA HIS A 277 2.28 -5.87 -9.22
C HIS A 277 1.91 -7.34 -9.21
N VAL A 278 2.39 -8.06 -8.18
CA VAL A 278 2.17 -9.49 -8.03
C VAL A 278 1.79 -9.84 -6.60
N THR A 279 0.97 -10.86 -6.42
CA THR A 279 0.61 -11.41 -5.10
C THR A 279 0.35 -12.90 -5.21
N VAL A 280 0.86 -13.66 -4.25
CA VAL A 280 0.65 -15.12 -4.18
C VAL A 280 -0.79 -15.42 -3.78
N GLN A 281 -1.42 -16.35 -4.47
CA GLN A 281 -2.72 -16.92 -4.16
C GLN A 281 -2.63 -18.44 -4.01
N HIS A 282 -3.08 -18.94 -2.86
CA HIS A 282 -3.18 -20.38 -2.62
C HIS A 282 -4.47 -20.94 -3.22
N GLY A 283 -4.35 -22.06 -3.92
CA GLY A 283 -5.48 -22.86 -4.35
C GLY A 283 -6.00 -23.83 -3.28
N ILE A 284 -5.23 -24.08 -2.21
CA ILE A 284 -5.64 -24.89 -1.06
C ILE A 284 -5.50 -24.02 0.20
N PRO A 285 -6.61 -23.65 0.87
CA PRO A 285 -6.55 -22.80 2.05
C PRO A 285 -5.84 -23.44 3.25
N ASN A 286 -5.30 -22.60 4.14
CA ASN A 286 -4.68 -22.99 5.42
C ASN A 286 -3.44 -23.89 5.31
N LYS A 287 -2.66 -23.76 4.22
CA LYS A 287 -1.37 -24.45 4.08
C LYS A 287 -0.23 -23.47 4.30
N ASP A 288 0.25 -23.41 5.54
CA ASP A 288 1.43 -22.63 5.94
C ASP A 288 2.72 -23.11 5.27
N GLN A 289 2.85 -24.43 5.05
CA GLN A 289 3.96 -25.03 4.30
C GLN A 289 4.12 -24.43 2.89
N ASP A 290 3.02 -23.98 2.28
CA ASP A 290 2.98 -23.39 0.94
C ASP A 290 3.27 -21.88 0.96
N SER A 291 3.72 -21.34 2.08
CA SER A 291 4.18 -19.95 2.19
C SER A 291 5.36 -19.69 1.24
N MET A 292 5.18 -18.73 0.33
CA MET A 292 6.15 -18.39 -0.71
C MET A 292 6.56 -16.91 -0.64
N ASN A 293 7.83 -16.65 -0.89
CA ASN A 293 8.29 -15.38 -1.39
C ASN A 293 7.93 -15.22 -2.87
N VAL A 294 7.64 -14.00 -3.33
CA VAL A 294 7.39 -13.68 -4.74
C VAL A 294 8.17 -12.45 -5.18
N TRP A 295 8.80 -12.52 -6.34
CA TRP A 295 9.44 -11.37 -6.99
C TRP A 295 9.29 -11.43 -8.50
N ILE A 296 9.51 -10.29 -9.14
CA ILE A 296 9.52 -10.15 -10.59
C ILE A 296 10.97 -10.14 -11.08
N ALA A 297 11.23 -10.79 -12.20
CA ALA A 297 12.52 -10.79 -12.88
C ALA A 297 12.35 -10.49 -14.37
N ASN A 298 13.43 -10.08 -15.03
CA ASN A 298 13.53 -10.02 -16.50
C ASN A 298 12.31 -9.35 -17.19
N VAL A 299 12.09 -8.07 -16.89
CA VAL A 299 10.94 -7.33 -17.41
C VAL A 299 11.26 -6.67 -18.74
N SER A 300 10.33 -6.77 -19.67
CA SER A 300 10.36 -6.12 -20.98
C SER A 300 8.98 -5.55 -21.30
N THR A 301 8.83 -4.93 -22.47
CA THR A 301 7.54 -4.35 -22.90
C THR A 301 6.49 -5.41 -23.25
N ASN A 302 6.87 -6.65 -23.54
CA ASN A 302 5.95 -7.70 -23.99
C ASN A 302 5.82 -8.89 -23.02
N ARG A 303 6.71 -9.01 -22.03
CA ARG A 303 6.67 -10.07 -21.03
C ARG A 303 7.46 -9.72 -19.77
N PHE A 304 7.21 -10.49 -18.72
CA PHE A 304 8.03 -10.52 -17.52
C PHE A 304 8.16 -11.96 -17.00
N GLU A 305 9.15 -12.20 -16.15
CA GLU A 305 9.28 -13.45 -15.42
C GLU A 305 8.82 -13.23 -13.97
N VAL A 306 8.04 -14.16 -13.42
CA VAL A 306 7.61 -14.14 -12.02
C VAL A 306 8.12 -15.38 -11.33
N CYS A 307 8.74 -15.19 -10.16
CA CYS A 307 9.40 -16.25 -9.43
C CYS A 307 8.80 -16.42 -8.04
N LEU A 308 8.71 -17.68 -7.61
CA LEU A 308 8.37 -18.11 -6.27
C LEU A 308 9.55 -18.82 -5.64
N GLN A 309 9.70 -18.67 -4.33
CA GLN A 309 10.58 -19.50 -3.52
C GLN A 309 9.91 -19.77 -2.17
N GLU A 310 10.01 -21.01 -1.71
CA GLU A 310 9.57 -21.42 -0.38
C GLU A 310 10.13 -20.51 0.73
N SER A 311 9.29 -20.11 1.69
CA SER A 311 9.74 -19.31 2.83
C SER A 311 10.62 -20.10 3.81
N THR A 312 10.42 -21.42 3.84
CA THR A 312 11.16 -22.37 4.67
C THR A 312 11.68 -23.46 3.75
N THR A 313 13.00 -23.59 3.64
CA THR A 313 13.59 -24.58 2.74
C THR A 313 13.24 -26.01 3.16
N PHE A 314 12.85 -26.85 2.19
CA PHE A 314 12.45 -28.23 2.40
C PHE A 314 11.17 -28.39 3.23
N SER A 315 10.23 -27.44 3.14
CA SER A 315 8.96 -27.53 3.87
C SER A 315 7.99 -28.58 3.30
N GLY A 316 8.26 -29.13 2.12
CA GLY A 316 7.57 -30.30 1.60
C GLY A 316 7.14 -30.16 0.16
N LEU A 317 5.93 -30.63 -0.15
CA LEU A 317 5.38 -30.62 -1.50
C LEU A 317 4.41 -29.47 -1.68
N HIS A 318 4.66 -28.62 -2.67
CA HIS A 318 3.84 -27.44 -2.98
C HIS A 318 3.02 -27.65 -4.25
N ASP A 319 1.70 -27.48 -4.15
CA ASP A 319 0.76 -27.66 -5.25
C ASP A 319 -0.33 -26.58 -5.27
N LYS A 320 -0.92 -26.33 -6.44
CA LYS A 320 -2.01 -25.37 -6.66
C LYS A 320 -1.68 -23.95 -6.21
N LEU A 321 -0.41 -23.57 -6.37
CA LEU A 321 0.05 -22.21 -6.18
C LEU A 321 -0.18 -21.39 -7.45
N SER A 322 -0.56 -20.14 -7.24
CA SER A 322 -0.74 -19.20 -8.32
C SER A 322 -0.29 -17.81 -7.92
N VAL A 323 0.08 -17.00 -8.90
CA VAL A 323 0.41 -15.60 -8.70
C VAL A 323 -0.55 -14.76 -9.51
N ASN A 324 -1.32 -13.92 -8.82
CA ASN A 324 -2.09 -12.88 -9.46
C ASN A 324 -1.13 -11.78 -9.88
N TRP A 325 -1.30 -11.26 -11.10
CA TRP A 325 -0.47 -10.19 -11.63
C TRP A 325 -1.32 -9.13 -12.32
N MET A 326 -0.86 -7.88 -12.25
CA MET A 326 -1.36 -6.78 -13.06
C MET A 326 -0.20 -5.94 -13.61
N ALA A 327 -0.37 -5.38 -14.79
CA ALA A 327 0.62 -4.58 -15.50
C ALA A 327 -0.04 -3.38 -16.19
N TYR A 328 0.55 -2.20 -16.05
CA TYR A 328 0.06 -0.95 -16.65
C TYR A 328 1.18 0.09 -16.80
N GLU A 329 1.05 0.99 -17.78
CA GLU A 329 1.93 2.17 -17.91
C GLU A 329 1.41 3.33 -17.04
N HIS A 330 0.11 3.60 -17.21
CA HIS A 330 -0.64 4.61 -16.49
C HIS A 330 -1.78 3.92 -15.74
N TYR A 331 -1.95 4.28 -14.47
CA TYR A 331 -3.05 3.74 -13.67
C TYR A 331 -4.40 4.31 -14.16
N PRO A 332 -5.47 3.51 -14.15
CA PRO A 332 -6.81 4.00 -14.43
C PRO A 332 -7.24 5.10 -13.45
N SER A 333 -7.91 6.14 -13.95
CA SER A 333 -8.49 7.20 -13.11
C SER A 333 -9.51 6.66 -12.11
N VAL A 334 -10.25 5.61 -12.50
CA VAL A 334 -11.25 4.92 -11.66
C VAL A 334 -10.68 4.25 -10.42
N TRP A 335 -9.35 4.06 -10.35
CA TRP A 335 -8.71 3.52 -9.14
C TRP A 335 -8.43 4.62 -8.08
N GLU A 336 -8.64 5.90 -8.43
CA GLU A 336 -8.42 7.07 -7.55
C GLU A 336 -6.99 7.15 -6.99
N VAL A 337 -6.04 6.71 -7.79
CA VAL A 337 -4.62 6.62 -7.47
C VAL A 337 -4.03 8.04 -7.48
N LYS A 338 -3.41 8.45 -6.37
CA LYS A 338 -2.95 9.82 -6.14
C LYS A 338 -1.55 10.14 -6.67
N GLU A 339 -0.63 9.17 -6.69
CA GLU A 339 0.74 9.38 -7.16
C GLU A 339 1.44 8.04 -7.38
N SER A 340 2.57 7.94 -8.07
CA SER A 340 3.34 6.69 -8.10
C SER A 340 4.83 6.99 -8.30
N SER A 341 5.69 6.14 -7.76
CA SER A 341 7.14 6.34 -7.75
C SER A 341 7.87 5.04 -8.01
N VAL A 342 9.12 5.17 -8.48
CA VAL A 342 10.06 4.05 -8.65
C VAL A 342 11.29 4.34 -7.82
N VAL A 343 11.61 3.46 -6.89
CA VAL A 343 12.84 3.50 -6.12
C VAL A 343 13.87 2.60 -6.78
N LYS A 344 15.01 3.20 -7.11
CA LYS A 344 16.14 2.48 -7.67
C LYS A 344 17.18 2.20 -6.62
N PHE A 345 17.60 0.94 -6.51
CA PHE A 345 18.74 0.54 -5.71
C PHE A 345 19.90 0.19 -6.64
N SER A 346 21.06 0.77 -6.32
CA SER A 346 22.32 0.56 -7.03
C SER A 346 23.06 -0.59 -6.37
N GLU A 347 23.98 -1.22 -7.10
CA GLU A 347 24.82 -2.29 -6.53
C GLU A 347 25.81 -1.79 -5.48
N ASN A 348 26.29 -0.56 -5.68
CA ASN A 348 27.13 0.13 -4.72
C ASN A 348 26.40 0.46 -3.40
N ASP A 349 25.08 0.31 -3.36
CA ASP A 349 24.35 0.42 -2.10
C ASP A 349 24.71 -0.82 -1.27
N VAL A 350 25.51 -0.65 -0.22
CA VAL A 350 25.90 -1.73 0.69
C VAL A 350 24.98 -1.71 1.92
N PRO A 351 24.29 -2.83 2.22
CA PRO A 351 23.46 -2.89 3.40
C PRO A 351 24.31 -2.95 4.67
N SER A 352 23.85 -2.25 5.71
CA SER A 352 24.57 -2.16 6.98
C SER A 352 24.00 -3.12 8.02
N GLU A 353 24.81 -3.52 9.01
CA GLU A 353 24.35 -4.28 10.18
C GLU A 353 23.26 -3.52 10.96
N ARG A 354 23.34 -2.19 11.01
CA ARG A 354 22.31 -1.33 11.64
C ARG A 354 20.95 -1.46 10.96
N ASP A 355 20.93 -1.85 9.69
CA ASP A 355 19.72 -2.11 8.90
C ASP A 355 19.47 -3.63 8.74
N SER A 356 20.01 -4.46 9.63
CA SER A 356 19.94 -5.93 9.56
C SER A 356 20.24 -6.49 8.17
N TYR A 357 21.21 -5.88 7.46
CA TYR A 357 21.59 -6.26 6.10
C TYR A 357 20.50 -6.07 5.03
N ALA A 358 19.49 -5.24 5.31
CA ALA A 358 18.54 -4.74 4.32
C ALA A 358 19.01 -3.41 3.72
N LEU A 359 18.72 -3.22 2.44
CA LEU A 359 18.90 -1.94 1.76
C LEU A 359 17.66 -1.09 1.93
N CYS A 360 17.85 0.20 2.16
CA CYS A 360 16.75 1.09 2.43
C CYS A 360 16.87 2.46 1.80
N LYS A 361 15.74 2.99 1.30
CA LYS A 361 15.63 4.36 0.80
C LYS A 361 14.36 5.00 1.32
N ASN A 362 14.47 6.27 1.69
CA ASN A 362 13.32 7.05 2.08
C ASN A 362 12.65 7.61 0.83
N VAL A 363 11.35 7.44 0.73
CA VAL A 363 10.51 8.10 -0.28
C VAL A 363 9.65 9.14 0.42
N SER A 364 9.61 10.33 -0.18
CA SER A 364 8.78 11.44 0.26
C SER A 364 7.62 11.64 -0.71
N PHE A 365 6.46 11.94 -0.15
CA PHE A 365 5.24 12.18 -0.88
C PHE A 365 5.20 13.58 -1.47
N SER A 366 4.57 13.68 -2.64
CA SER A 366 4.35 14.97 -3.29
C SER A 366 3.41 15.88 -2.51
N SER A 367 2.53 15.32 -1.68
CA SER A 367 1.54 16.06 -0.89
C SER A 367 1.21 15.42 0.46
N PRO A 368 0.74 16.22 1.45
CA PRO A 368 0.08 15.73 2.66
C PRO A 368 -1.20 14.93 2.35
N PHE A 369 -1.56 14.02 3.23
CA PHE A 369 -2.79 13.22 3.24
C PHE A 369 -3.26 13.13 4.68
N TYR A 370 -4.55 13.29 4.89
CA TYR A 370 -5.18 13.35 6.21
C TYR A 370 -5.19 12.00 6.94
N THR A 371 -5.19 10.90 6.18
CA THR A 371 -5.15 9.54 6.73
C THR A 371 -3.98 8.76 6.15
N ALA A 372 -3.52 7.76 6.90
CA ALA A 372 -2.57 6.80 6.38
C ALA A 372 -3.20 6.11 5.16
N PRO A 373 -2.47 5.94 4.07
CA PRO A 373 -3.01 5.53 2.78
C PRO A 373 -2.90 4.01 2.59
N VAL A 374 -3.43 3.50 1.49
CA VAL A 374 -3.13 2.13 1.03
C VAL A 374 -1.97 2.21 0.05
N VAL A 375 -0.93 1.39 0.26
CA VAL A 375 0.30 1.40 -0.54
C VAL A 375 0.58 0.01 -1.06
N LEU A 376 0.57 -0.16 -2.39
CA LEU A 376 1.07 -1.38 -3.01
C LEU A 376 2.55 -1.23 -3.37
N ASN A 377 3.34 -2.26 -3.05
CA ASN A 377 4.72 -2.35 -3.48
C ASN A 377 5.03 -3.74 -4.04
N THR A 378 5.99 -3.78 -4.94
CA THR A 378 6.61 -5.02 -5.40
C THR A 378 8.08 -4.75 -5.71
N VAL A 379 8.84 -5.82 -5.95
CA VAL A 379 10.26 -5.76 -6.24
C VAL A 379 10.55 -6.42 -7.57
N ILE A 380 11.28 -5.71 -8.43
CA ILE A 380 11.81 -6.21 -9.69
C ILE A 380 13.32 -6.40 -9.56
N ASN A 381 13.77 -7.63 -9.82
CA ASN A 381 15.14 -7.93 -10.19
C ASN A 381 15.32 -7.65 -11.69
N GLY A 382 15.82 -6.46 -12.04
CA GLY A 382 15.96 -6.05 -13.42
C GLY A 382 17.26 -6.55 -14.03
N ASP A 383 17.23 -6.94 -15.32
CA ASP A 383 18.38 -6.78 -16.18
C ASP A 383 17.97 -6.57 -17.65
N SER A 384 18.71 -5.71 -18.36
CA SER A 384 18.89 -5.68 -19.82
C SER A 384 19.64 -4.42 -20.26
N GLY A 385 20.94 -4.38 -19.95
CA GLY A 385 21.89 -3.46 -20.58
C GLY A 385 23.17 -4.13 -21.07
N ASN A 386 23.67 -5.16 -20.38
CA ASN A 386 24.91 -5.83 -20.76
C ASN A 386 24.79 -7.34 -20.64
N ALA A 387 24.73 -8.01 -21.79
CA ALA A 387 24.77 -9.46 -21.91
C ALA A 387 26.13 -10.11 -21.55
N ASN A 388 26.98 -9.45 -20.74
CA ASN A 388 28.37 -9.87 -20.55
C ASN A 388 28.96 -9.65 -19.13
N SER A 389 28.13 -9.55 -18.10
CA SER A 389 28.61 -9.61 -16.70
C SER A 389 28.33 -10.99 -16.09
N GLY A 390 29.39 -11.76 -15.90
CA GLY A 390 29.38 -13.16 -15.44
C GLY A 390 29.01 -13.39 -13.97
N CYS A 391 28.04 -12.65 -13.41
CA CYS A 391 27.50 -12.96 -12.09
C CYS A 391 26.01 -12.58 -11.98
N PRO A 392 25.08 -13.52 -12.26
CA PRO A 392 23.65 -13.26 -12.17
C PRO A 392 23.24 -13.43 -10.71
N ALA A 393 23.23 -12.35 -9.93
CA ALA A 393 22.54 -12.40 -8.65
C ALA A 393 21.02 -12.48 -8.93
N LYS A 394 20.54 -13.69 -9.26
CA LYS A 394 19.13 -14.07 -9.38
C LYS A 394 18.60 -14.54 -8.03
N GLY A 395 18.98 -13.83 -6.97
CA GLY A 395 18.57 -14.19 -5.63
C GLY A 395 17.10 -13.83 -5.38
N PRO A 396 16.49 -14.43 -4.37
CA PRO A 396 15.12 -14.14 -3.99
C PRO A 396 15.07 -12.77 -3.33
N LEU A 397 14.25 -11.87 -3.87
CA LEU A 397 14.07 -10.53 -3.33
C LEU A 397 12.76 -10.49 -2.54
N ILE A 398 12.81 -9.84 -1.38
CA ILE A 398 11.62 -9.52 -0.60
C ILE A 398 11.64 -8.03 -0.26
N THR A 399 10.47 -7.41 -0.26
CA THR A 399 10.31 -5.98 0.03
C THR A 399 9.19 -5.75 1.04
N TRP A 400 9.38 -4.78 1.92
CA TRP A 400 8.38 -4.32 2.87
C TRP A 400 8.49 -2.81 3.10
N LEU A 401 7.46 -2.26 3.72
CA LEU A 401 7.34 -0.83 3.99
C LEU A 401 7.43 -0.55 5.50
N GLU A 402 8.17 0.49 5.87
CA GLU A 402 8.24 1.01 7.23
C GLU A 402 7.84 2.49 7.26
N VAL A 403 6.87 2.84 8.11
CA VAL A 403 6.43 4.24 8.29
C VAL A 403 7.32 4.94 9.31
N ARG A 404 8.05 5.99 8.90
CA ARG A 404 8.72 6.92 9.85
C ARG A 404 7.92 8.21 9.96
N ARG A 405 7.53 8.59 11.19
CA ARG A 405 7.12 9.99 11.44
C ARG A 405 8.36 10.87 11.38
N CYS A 406 8.23 12.04 10.77
CA CYS A 406 9.16 13.15 10.99
C CYS A 406 9.06 13.57 12.47
N ASN A 407 10.20 13.67 13.14
CA ASN A 407 10.30 14.45 14.37
C ASN A 407 10.55 15.90 13.99
#